data_AF-A0AAE1C4B3-F1
#
_entry.id   AF-A0AAE1C4B3-F1
#
_cell.length_a   1.000
_cell.length_b   1.000
_cell.length_c   1.000
_cell.angle_alpha   90.00
_cell.angle_beta   90.00
_cell.angle_gamma   90.00
#
_symmetry.space_group_name_H-M   'P 1'
#
loop_
_entity.id
_entity.type
_entity.pdbx_description
1 polymer ?
#
loop_
_entity_poly.entity_id
_entity_poly.type
_entity_poly.pdbx_seq_one_letter_code
_entity_poly.pdbx_strand_id
1 'polypeptide(L)'
;MPGIPKLSLVEGSFEELASELATYLDTLKGEGSTVASDIAPLLITPDPEQAEAPSKDTDKDAVLKKLVTASSALNGAPERELQAAYNLLIHLISQSEDPENYLPPVCRNLTSPITSSPQNSTGIALGILGTLFNTLQPDDETRYHVLLSIVELVKRSASYETIRPQLNSIDSWLNEWEMEPKEARKLYIAISESAAAARYPEESYIYLLKALRTLEKEASTSEARELSLKALGSALQSEKHFDFQDLTSLDTIQSLRKSDETWSELLDVFVDQSFEDLADFKEGNDTFITDNSLNEDILDRKMRLLTLTTLAAQASENRTISYAQISKALRVPDDETEMWVIDCIRSGLVEGKLSQQKQEFLIHRATHRTFGEKQWREVASRLDIWRASLTNVLHVIRQQKEEFVKEKEAELAGPEVRGGQGYRPDRRQRNQPLTLDME
;
A
#
# COMPACT_ATOMS: atom_id res chain seq x y z
N MET A 1 -13.39 -5.07 -9.20
CA MET A 1 -14.63 -5.89 -9.15
C MET A 1 -14.61 -6.83 -10.35
N PRO A 2 -14.69 -8.17 -10.21
CA PRO A 2 -15.30 -8.96 -11.27
C PRO A 2 -16.74 -8.43 -11.40
N GLY A 3 -17.07 -7.88 -12.57
CA GLY A 3 -18.33 -7.18 -12.81
C GLY A 3 -19.50 -8.08 -12.45
N ILE A 4 -20.19 -7.75 -11.36
CA ILE A 4 -21.51 -8.32 -11.10
C ILE A 4 -22.39 -7.71 -12.20
N PRO A 5 -23.01 -8.54 -13.07
CA PRO A 5 -23.86 -8.04 -14.13
C PRO A 5 -24.98 -7.18 -13.53
N LYS A 6 -25.45 -6.17 -14.27
CA LYS A 6 -26.56 -5.27 -13.94
C LYS A 6 -27.75 -6.06 -13.34
N LEU A 7 -27.73 -6.31 -12.03
CA LEU A 7 -28.74 -7.07 -11.30
C LEU A 7 -29.56 -6.08 -10.46
N SER A 8 -30.10 -5.09 -11.15
CA SER A 8 -31.30 -4.40 -10.72
C SER A 8 -32.35 -4.75 -11.76
N LEU A 9 -32.98 -5.93 -11.61
CA LEU A 9 -34.22 -6.23 -12.34
C LEU A 9 -35.32 -5.44 -11.63
N VAL A 10 -35.47 -4.18 -12.02
CA VAL A 10 -36.63 -3.38 -11.68
C VAL A 10 -37.47 -3.32 -12.95
N GLU A 11 -38.53 -4.14 -12.99
CA GLU A 11 -39.46 -4.18 -14.10
C GLU A 11 -40.62 -3.20 -13.81
N GLY A 12 -40.78 -2.18 -14.67
CA GLY A 12 -41.85 -1.18 -14.54
C GLY A 12 -41.57 0.05 -15.40
N SER A 13 -42.62 0.79 -15.76
CA SER A 13 -42.46 2.09 -16.42
C SER A 13 -41.91 3.14 -15.43
N PHE A 14 -41.21 4.17 -15.93
CA PHE A 14 -40.65 5.24 -15.08
C PHE A 14 -41.71 5.90 -14.19
N GLU A 15 -42.93 6.05 -14.72
CA GLU A 15 -44.05 6.70 -14.04
C GLU A 15 -44.60 5.84 -12.90
N GLU A 16 -44.78 4.53 -13.12
CA GLU A 16 -45.21 3.58 -12.09
C GLU A 16 -44.19 3.51 -10.96
N LEU A 17 -42.91 3.33 -11.29
CA LEU A 17 -41.81 3.21 -10.32
C LEU A 17 -41.60 4.50 -9.52
N ALA A 18 -41.75 5.67 -10.15
CA ALA A 18 -41.67 6.96 -9.47
C ALA A 18 -42.86 7.15 -8.51
N SER A 19 -44.06 6.71 -8.90
CA SER A 19 -45.27 6.80 -8.05
C SER A 19 -45.21 5.84 -6.85
N GLU A 20 -44.71 4.62 -7.05
CA GLU A 20 -44.48 3.64 -5.97
C GLU A 20 -43.44 4.15 -4.97
N LEU A 21 -42.34 4.73 -5.44
CA LEU A 21 -41.34 5.29 -4.56
C LEU A 21 -41.86 6.53 -3.82
N ALA A 22 -42.63 7.39 -4.48
CA ALA A 22 -43.24 8.57 -3.86
C ALA A 22 -44.25 8.22 -2.75
N THR A 23 -45.12 7.22 -3.00
CA THR A 23 -46.07 6.73 -2.01
C THR A 23 -45.36 6.09 -0.82
N TYR A 24 -44.31 5.29 -1.07
CA TYR A 24 -43.48 4.73 -0.02
C TYR A 24 -42.78 5.81 0.82
N LEU A 25 -42.22 6.85 0.20
CA LEU A 25 -41.63 7.99 0.91
C LEU A 25 -42.65 8.76 1.77
N ASP A 26 -43.88 8.91 1.29
CA ASP A 26 -44.97 9.51 2.08
C ASP A 26 -45.35 8.65 3.28
N THR A 27 -45.38 7.32 3.13
CA THR A 27 -45.64 6.42 4.27
C THR A 27 -44.54 6.49 5.34
N LEU A 28 -43.30 6.77 4.95
CA LEU A 28 -42.16 6.89 5.88
C LEU A 28 -42.10 8.24 6.61
N LYS A 29 -42.57 9.34 6.00
CA LYS A 29 -42.56 10.68 6.61
C LYS A 29 -43.76 10.98 7.51
N GLY A 30 -44.86 10.24 7.40
CA GLY A 30 -46.09 10.45 8.18
C GLY A 30 -46.99 11.58 7.64
N GLU A 31 -48.03 11.96 8.40
CA GLU A 31 -49.19 12.82 8.02
C GLU A 31 -48.86 14.26 7.54
N GLY A 32 -47.61 14.61 7.26
CA GLY A 32 -47.17 15.90 6.73
C GLY A 32 -46.43 15.85 5.38
N SER A 33 -46.44 14.70 4.69
CA SER A 33 -45.70 14.50 3.44
C SER A 33 -46.62 14.61 2.22
N THR A 34 -46.28 15.48 1.26
CA THR A 34 -47.03 15.73 0.02
C THR A 34 -46.30 15.22 -1.23
N VAL A 35 -45.35 14.29 -1.10
CA VAL A 35 -44.43 13.94 -2.18
C VAL A 35 -45.17 13.23 -3.32
N ALA A 36 -46.09 12.32 -3.03
CA ALA A 36 -46.94 11.67 -4.04
C ALA A 36 -47.93 12.67 -4.66
N SER A 37 -48.50 13.60 -3.88
CA SER A 37 -49.40 14.64 -4.42
C SER A 37 -48.68 15.71 -5.24
N ASP A 38 -47.39 15.94 -4.99
CA ASP A 38 -46.54 16.91 -5.68
C ASP A 38 -45.90 16.34 -6.96
N ILE A 39 -45.85 15.01 -7.08
CA ILE A 39 -45.32 14.25 -8.21
C ILE A 39 -46.46 13.81 -9.14
N ALA A 40 -47.66 13.50 -8.61
CA ALA A 40 -48.86 13.17 -9.39
C ALA A 40 -49.20 14.16 -10.53
N PRO A 41 -49.08 15.50 -10.39
CA PRO A 41 -49.32 16.43 -11.49
C PRO A 41 -48.18 16.50 -12.52
N LEU A 42 -47.01 15.93 -12.20
CA LEU A 42 -45.82 15.90 -13.07
C LEU A 42 -45.67 14.56 -13.81
N LEU A 43 -46.34 13.51 -13.33
CA LEU A 43 -46.51 12.24 -14.01
C LEU A 43 -47.84 12.28 -14.75
N ILE A 44 -47.83 12.60 -16.04
CA ILE A 44 -49.06 12.50 -16.83
C ILE A 44 -49.30 11.01 -17.07
N THR A 45 -50.15 10.39 -16.27
CA THR A 45 -50.65 9.04 -16.53
C THR A 45 -51.28 9.03 -17.93
N PRO A 46 -50.84 8.19 -18.88
CA PRO A 46 -51.52 8.04 -20.15
C PRO A 46 -52.89 7.40 -19.87
N ASP A 47 -53.95 8.19 -19.91
CA ASP A 47 -55.31 7.67 -19.99
C ASP A 47 -55.40 6.78 -21.25
N PRO A 48 -55.85 5.51 -21.15
CA PRO A 48 -55.89 4.58 -22.29
C PRO A 48 -56.89 4.98 -23.40
N GLU A 49 -57.57 6.13 -23.30
CA GLU A 49 -58.61 6.56 -24.24
C GLU A 49 -58.25 7.77 -25.13
N GLN A 50 -57.05 8.37 -25.04
CA GLN A 50 -56.66 9.48 -25.94
C GLN A 50 -55.25 9.31 -26.53
N ALA A 51 -55.17 8.46 -27.56
CA ALA A 51 -53.95 8.14 -28.30
C ALA A 51 -53.49 9.18 -29.35
N GLU A 52 -53.92 10.45 -29.28
CA GLU A 52 -53.67 11.42 -30.38
C GLU A 52 -53.28 12.86 -29.94
N ALA A 53 -52.60 13.03 -28.80
CA ALA A 53 -51.98 14.31 -28.46
C ALA A 53 -50.45 14.20 -28.40
N PRO A 54 -49.69 15.15 -28.96
CA PRO A 54 -48.23 15.08 -29.03
C PRO A 54 -47.66 15.01 -27.60
N SER A 55 -46.79 14.03 -27.38
CA SER A 55 -46.05 13.77 -26.15
C SER A 55 -45.46 15.06 -25.59
N LYS A 56 -46.11 15.64 -24.59
CA LYS A 56 -45.46 16.60 -23.70
C LYS A 56 -44.61 15.75 -22.78
N ASP A 57 -43.30 15.84 -22.97
CA ASP A 57 -42.32 15.11 -22.18
C ASP A 57 -42.64 15.26 -20.69
N THR A 58 -42.83 14.14 -20.00
CA THR A 58 -42.76 14.11 -18.53
C THR A 58 -41.52 14.88 -18.10
N ASP A 59 -41.67 15.86 -17.21
CA ASP A 59 -40.55 16.60 -16.61
C ASP A 59 -39.80 15.67 -15.64
N LYS A 60 -39.08 14.68 -16.19
CA LYS A 60 -38.35 13.64 -15.44
C LYS A 60 -37.41 14.26 -14.41
N ASP A 61 -36.80 15.40 -14.75
CA ASP A 61 -35.94 16.16 -13.86
C ASP A 61 -36.65 16.78 -12.65
N ALA A 62 -37.87 17.30 -12.82
CA ALA A 62 -38.62 17.89 -11.72
C ALA A 62 -39.07 16.81 -10.72
N VAL A 63 -39.44 15.63 -11.22
CA VAL A 63 -39.80 14.46 -10.42
C VAL A 63 -38.58 13.95 -9.65
N LEU A 64 -37.43 13.79 -10.32
CA LEU A 64 -36.19 13.32 -9.69
C LEU A 64 -35.68 14.29 -8.61
N LYS A 65 -35.75 15.61 -8.82
CA LYS A 65 -35.39 16.60 -7.79
C LYS A 65 -36.21 16.44 -6.51
N LYS A 66 -37.52 16.21 -6.64
CA LYS A 66 -38.42 16.01 -5.49
C LYS A 66 -38.20 14.65 -4.82
N LEU A 67 -37.98 13.60 -5.59
CA LEU A 67 -37.66 12.26 -5.04
C LEU A 67 -36.31 12.25 -4.31
N VAL A 68 -35.28 12.88 -4.88
CA VAL A 68 -33.94 12.95 -4.30
C VAL A 68 -33.91 13.80 -3.02
N THR A 69 -34.65 14.91 -2.95
CA THR A 69 -34.79 15.68 -1.71
C THR A 69 -35.57 14.89 -0.64
N ALA A 70 -36.61 14.15 -1.05
CA ALA A 70 -37.38 13.29 -0.17
C ALA A 70 -36.62 12.00 0.24
N SER A 71 -35.58 11.60 -0.49
CA SER A 71 -34.73 10.42 -0.19
C SER A 71 -33.99 10.52 1.15
N SER A 72 -33.89 11.71 1.75
CA SER A 72 -33.43 11.89 3.13
C SER A 72 -34.27 11.13 4.16
N ALA A 73 -35.55 10.88 3.88
CA ALA A 73 -36.43 10.11 4.74
C ALA A 73 -36.18 8.59 4.67
N LEU A 74 -35.50 8.10 3.64
CA LEU A 74 -35.12 6.69 3.54
C LEU A 74 -34.15 6.27 4.66
N ASN A 75 -33.45 7.22 5.28
CA ASN A 75 -32.58 6.96 6.43
C ASN A 75 -33.34 6.55 7.71
N GLY A 76 -34.67 6.71 7.73
CA GLY A 76 -35.56 6.20 8.79
C GLY A 76 -36.26 4.88 8.43
N ALA A 77 -36.08 4.36 7.22
CA ALA A 77 -36.78 3.18 6.72
C ALA A 77 -36.26 1.87 7.35
N PRO A 78 -37.09 0.81 7.41
CA PRO A 78 -36.66 -0.49 7.92
C PRO A 78 -35.53 -1.10 7.09
N GLU A 79 -34.61 -1.80 7.77
CA GLU A 79 -33.35 -2.33 7.21
C GLU A 79 -33.54 -3.17 5.93
N ARG A 80 -34.62 -3.97 5.88
CA ARG A 80 -34.90 -4.92 4.78
C ARG A 80 -35.36 -4.23 3.49
N GLU A 81 -35.89 -3.00 3.59
CA GLU A 81 -36.49 -2.27 2.47
C GLU A 81 -35.58 -1.14 1.98
N LEU A 82 -34.57 -0.75 2.77
CA LEU A 82 -33.66 0.35 2.48
C LEU A 82 -32.82 0.08 1.22
N GLN A 83 -32.23 -1.11 1.08
CA GLN A 83 -31.45 -1.48 -0.10
C GLN A 83 -32.32 -1.51 -1.38
N ALA A 84 -33.54 -2.03 -1.30
CA ALA A 84 -34.46 -2.09 -2.43
C ALA A 84 -34.91 -0.68 -2.85
N ALA A 85 -35.27 0.17 -1.89
CA ALA A 85 -35.70 1.55 -2.15
C ALA A 85 -34.59 2.40 -2.78
N TYR A 86 -33.35 2.28 -2.29
CA TYR A 86 -32.21 2.97 -2.91
C TYR A 86 -31.83 2.39 -4.28
N ASN A 87 -31.95 1.09 -4.50
CA ASN A 87 -31.71 0.50 -5.82
C ASN A 87 -32.74 0.95 -6.86
N LEU A 88 -34.00 1.10 -6.46
CA LEU A 88 -35.07 1.68 -7.29
C LEU A 88 -34.74 3.14 -7.61
N LEU A 89 -34.33 3.92 -6.61
CA LEU A 89 -33.90 5.30 -6.79
C LEU A 89 -32.69 5.43 -7.74
N ILE A 90 -31.70 4.55 -7.62
CA ILE A 90 -30.53 4.49 -8.52
C ILE A 90 -30.99 4.15 -9.94
N HIS A 91 -31.92 3.22 -10.11
CA HIS A 91 -32.48 2.88 -11.42
C HIS A 91 -33.22 4.07 -12.05
N LEU A 92 -34.03 4.81 -11.29
CA LEU A 92 -34.71 6.02 -11.77
C LEU A 92 -33.71 7.12 -12.17
N ILE A 93 -32.63 7.30 -11.41
CA ILE A 93 -31.56 8.25 -11.76
C ILE A 93 -30.85 7.83 -13.05
N SER A 94 -30.62 6.52 -13.26
CA SER A 94 -29.96 6.02 -14.49
C SER A 94 -30.79 6.22 -15.77
N GLN A 95 -32.08 6.51 -15.65
CA GLN A 95 -32.98 6.80 -16.76
C GLN A 95 -33.09 8.30 -17.09
N SER A 96 -32.41 9.16 -16.32
CA SER A 96 -32.34 10.61 -16.57
C SER A 96 -31.25 10.97 -17.57
N GLU A 97 -31.42 12.11 -18.24
CA GLU A 97 -30.44 12.60 -19.22
C GLU A 97 -29.18 13.14 -18.52
N ASP A 98 -29.32 13.70 -17.32
CA ASP A 98 -28.24 14.26 -16.49
C ASP A 98 -28.16 13.59 -15.09
N PRO A 99 -27.63 12.36 -14.98
CA PRO A 99 -27.55 11.65 -13.70
C PRO A 99 -26.63 12.36 -12.69
N GLU A 100 -25.62 13.09 -13.18
CA GLU A 100 -24.56 13.71 -12.37
C GLU A 100 -25.06 14.70 -11.32
N ASN A 101 -26.14 15.43 -11.63
CA ASN A 101 -26.72 16.44 -10.73
C ASN A 101 -27.44 15.83 -9.51
N TYR A 102 -27.82 14.55 -9.60
CA TYR A 102 -28.64 13.86 -8.60
C TYR A 102 -27.82 12.96 -7.67
N LEU A 103 -26.58 12.63 -8.04
CA LEU A 103 -25.71 11.75 -7.26
C LEU A 103 -25.14 12.39 -5.97
N PRO A 104 -24.71 13.66 -5.95
CA PRO A 104 -24.18 14.29 -4.74
C PRO A 104 -25.15 14.30 -3.53
N PRO A 105 -26.44 14.66 -3.68
CA PRO A 105 -27.38 14.59 -2.55
C PRO A 105 -27.67 13.14 -2.11
N VAL A 106 -27.67 12.17 -3.01
CA VAL A 106 -27.82 10.74 -2.66
C VAL A 106 -26.61 10.24 -1.87
N CYS A 107 -25.39 10.57 -2.32
CA CYS A 107 -24.17 10.26 -1.59
C CYS A 107 -24.18 10.92 -0.20
N ARG A 108 -24.57 12.20 -0.10
CA ARG A 108 -24.70 12.89 1.19
C ARG A 108 -25.68 12.20 2.14
N ASN A 109 -26.81 11.73 1.62
CA ASN A 109 -27.82 11.03 2.42
C ASN A 109 -27.29 9.68 2.90
N LEU A 110 -26.57 8.94 2.05
CA LEU A 110 -25.97 7.64 2.38
C LEU A 110 -24.76 7.75 3.32
N THR A 111 -24.02 8.86 3.28
CA THR A 111 -22.92 9.14 4.23
C THR A 111 -23.45 9.62 5.60
N SER A 112 -24.72 10.04 5.69
CA SER A 112 -25.35 10.40 6.97
C SER A 112 -25.80 9.16 7.76
N PRO A 113 -25.77 9.19 9.11
CA PRO A 113 -26.07 8.00 9.90
C PRO A 113 -27.54 7.57 9.72
N ILE A 114 -27.74 6.37 9.17
CA ILE A 114 -29.05 5.73 9.06
C ILE A 114 -29.56 5.47 10.48
N THR A 115 -30.68 6.09 10.84
CA THR A 115 -31.20 6.11 12.23
C THR A 115 -31.89 4.80 12.60
N SER A 116 -32.35 4.02 11.60
CA SER A 116 -33.11 2.79 11.80
C SER A 116 -32.30 1.56 12.22
N SER A 117 -30.98 1.51 11.95
CA SER A 117 -30.15 0.34 12.30
C SER A 117 -28.66 0.72 12.49
N PRO A 118 -28.25 1.21 13.67
CA PRO A 118 -26.89 1.71 13.88
C PRO A 118 -25.79 0.65 13.77
N GLN A 119 -26.12 -0.65 13.84
CA GLN A 119 -25.14 -1.75 13.78
C GLN A 119 -24.83 -2.21 12.34
N ASN A 120 -25.82 -2.23 11.44
CA ASN A 120 -25.67 -2.69 10.05
C ASN A 120 -25.74 -1.57 9.00
N SER A 121 -26.01 -0.33 9.42
CA SER A 121 -26.14 0.84 8.55
C SER A 121 -24.97 1.02 7.58
N THR A 122 -23.74 0.84 8.07
CA THR A 122 -22.55 0.99 7.24
C THR A 122 -22.47 -0.07 6.14
N GLY A 123 -22.73 -1.34 6.45
CA GLY A 123 -22.67 -2.41 5.46
C GLY A 123 -23.69 -2.22 4.34
N ILE A 124 -24.91 -1.79 4.69
CA ILE A 124 -25.98 -1.52 3.73
C ILE A 124 -25.65 -0.29 2.87
N ALA A 125 -25.20 0.81 3.49
CA ALA A 125 -24.80 2.00 2.76
C ALA A 125 -23.62 1.73 1.80
N LEU A 126 -22.63 0.93 2.21
CA LEU A 126 -21.53 0.50 1.33
C LEU A 126 -22.02 -0.40 0.18
N GLY A 127 -22.97 -1.30 0.44
CA GLY A 127 -23.56 -2.14 -0.60
C GLY A 127 -24.33 -1.31 -1.65
N ILE A 128 -25.08 -0.30 -1.20
CA ILE A 128 -25.82 0.63 -2.06
C ILE A 128 -24.85 1.50 -2.86
N LEU A 129 -23.86 2.12 -2.22
CA LEU A 129 -22.84 2.93 -2.89
C LEU A 129 -21.99 2.10 -3.87
N GLY A 130 -21.69 0.84 -3.54
CA GLY A 130 -21.02 -0.08 -4.45
C GLY A 130 -21.88 -0.45 -5.65
N THR A 131 -23.20 -0.58 -5.46
CA THR A 131 -24.16 -0.78 -6.56
C THR A 131 -24.18 0.47 -7.45
N LEU A 132 -24.24 1.65 -6.85
CA LEU A 132 -24.19 2.94 -7.56
C LEU A 132 -22.90 3.08 -8.39
N PHE A 133 -21.74 2.78 -7.79
CA PHE A 133 -20.45 2.81 -8.48
C PHE A 133 -20.41 1.86 -9.68
N ASN A 134 -21.00 0.66 -9.55
CA ASN A 134 -21.05 -0.32 -10.63
C ASN A 134 -22.06 0.02 -11.73
N THR A 135 -23.11 0.79 -11.44
CA THR A 135 -24.12 1.20 -12.43
C THR A 135 -23.66 2.33 -13.35
N LEU A 136 -22.75 3.19 -12.86
CA LEU A 136 -22.16 4.28 -13.63
C LEU A 136 -21.23 3.74 -14.72
N GLN A 137 -20.96 4.50 -15.77
CA GLN A 137 -20.01 4.10 -16.83
C GLN A 137 -18.56 4.23 -16.34
N PRO A 138 -17.62 3.39 -16.83
CA PRO A 138 -16.20 3.45 -16.44
C PRO A 138 -15.54 4.81 -16.57
N ASP A 139 -15.87 5.54 -17.63
CA ASP A 139 -15.21 6.79 -18.02
C ASP A 139 -15.82 8.03 -17.34
N ASP A 140 -16.84 7.86 -16.49
CA ASP A 140 -17.61 8.94 -15.88
C ASP A 140 -16.90 9.49 -14.63
N GLU A 141 -16.63 10.80 -14.61
CA GLU A 141 -16.00 11.54 -13.49
C GLU A 141 -16.82 11.41 -12.20
N THR A 142 -18.14 11.22 -12.27
CA THR A 142 -18.98 11.08 -11.07
C THR A 142 -18.61 9.86 -10.22
N ARG A 143 -17.96 8.85 -10.79
CA ARG A 143 -17.41 7.71 -10.04
C ARG A 143 -16.38 8.13 -9.00
N TYR A 144 -15.62 9.19 -9.27
CA TYR A 144 -14.67 9.75 -8.31
C TYR A 144 -15.39 10.29 -7.07
N HIS A 145 -16.50 11.04 -7.25
CA HIS A 145 -17.29 11.56 -6.13
C HIS A 145 -17.97 10.45 -5.32
N VAL A 146 -18.48 9.42 -5.98
CA VAL A 146 -19.04 8.23 -5.31
C VAL A 146 -17.95 7.52 -4.52
N LEU A 147 -16.76 7.31 -5.10
CA LEU A 147 -15.63 6.68 -4.40
C LEU A 147 -15.19 7.48 -3.16
N LEU A 148 -15.13 8.81 -3.27
CA LEU A 148 -14.80 9.67 -2.13
C LEU A 148 -15.82 9.49 -0.99
N SER A 149 -17.12 9.46 -1.32
CA SER A 149 -18.17 9.23 -0.34
C SER A 149 -18.07 7.84 0.34
N ILE A 150 -17.67 6.81 -0.42
CA ILE A 150 -17.42 5.46 0.09
C ILE A 150 -16.25 5.48 1.08
N VAL A 151 -15.14 6.14 0.74
CA VAL A 151 -13.96 6.25 1.60
C VAL A 151 -14.29 7.03 2.88
N GLU A 152 -15.08 8.10 2.79
CA GLU A 152 -15.48 8.90 3.95
C GLU A 152 -16.39 8.11 4.91
N LEU A 153 -17.29 7.27 4.37
CA LEU A 153 -18.11 6.35 5.15
C LEU A 153 -17.26 5.26 5.82
N VAL A 154 -16.25 4.74 5.11
CA VAL A 154 -15.31 3.76 5.67
C VAL A 154 -14.44 4.34 6.78
N LYS A 155 -14.02 5.59 6.64
CA LYS A 155 -13.30 6.31 7.70
C LYS A 155 -14.11 6.38 9.00
N ARG A 156 -15.43 6.62 8.92
CA ARG A 156 -16.31 6.67 10.10
C ARG A 156 -16.55 5.32 10.75
N SER A 157 -16.59 4.26 9.96
CA SER A 157 -16.92 2.90 10.40
C SER A 157 -15.70 2.02 10.68
N ALA A 158 -14.49 2.53 10.43
CA ALA A 158 -13.22 1.80 10.50
C ALA A 158 -13.20 0.47 9.72
N SER A 159 -14.11 0.28 8.75
CA SER A 159 -14.28 -0.95 7.97
C SER A 159 -13.41 -0.95 6.71
N TYR A 160 -12.10 -0.72 6.86
CA TYR A 160 -11.19 -0.55 5.72
C TYR A 160 -10.97 -1.82 4.89
N GLU A 161 -11.14 -2.99 5.51
CA GLU A 161 -10.96 -4.30 4.88
C GLU A 161 -11.87 -4.51 3.65
N THR A 162 -13.04 -3.87 3.62
CA THR A 162 -13.99 -4.01 2.50
C THR A 162 -13.51 -3.31 1.23
N ILE A 163 -12.73 -2.23 1.36
CA ILE A 163 -12.22 -1.45 0.22
C ILE A 163 -10.83 -1.96 -0.21
N ARG A 164 -10.04 -2.52 0.70
CA ARG A 164 -8.64 -2.93 0.47
C ARG A 164 -8.36 -3.62 -0.88
N PRO A 165 -9.14 -4.62 -1.34
CA PRO A 165 -8.88 -5.28 -2.64
C PRO A 165 -9.05 -4.34 -3.84
N GLN A 166 -9.94 -3.35 -3.72
CA GLN A 166 -10.25 -2.39 -4.77
C GLN A 166 -9.19 -1.30 -4.89
N LEU A 167 -8.42 -1.04 -3.82
CA LEU A 167 -7.42 0.02 -3.82
C LEU A 167 -6.26 -0.22 -4.80
N ASN A 168 -6.04 -1.47 -5.21
CA ASN A 168 -5.07 -1.84 -6.24
C ASN A 168 -5.44 -1.27 -7.63
N SER A 169 -6.72 -1.00 -7.88
CA SER A 169 -7.24 -0.48 -9.14
C SER A 169 -7.37 1.05 -9.15
N ILE A 170 -7.01 1.74 -8.06
CA ILE A 170 -7.17 3.20 -7.98
C ILE A 170 -6.26 3.91 -8.96
N ASP A 171 -5.01 3.46 -9.11
CA ASP A 171 -4.08 4.11 -10.03
C ASP A 171 -4.57 3.98 -11.48
N SER A 172 -5.23 2.86 -11.85
CA SER A 172 -5.86 2.72 -13.17
C SER A 172 -7.10 3.61 -13.31
N TRP A 173 -7.97 3.67 -12.31
CA TRP A 173 -9.19 4.49 -12.37
C TRP A 173 -8.88 5.98 -12.45
N LEU A 174 -7.90 6.47 -11.70
CA LEU A 174 -7.49 7.88 -11.77
C LEU A 174 -6.92 8.26 -13.14
N ASN A 175 -6.27 7.31 -13.84
CA ASN A 175 -5.81 7.53 -15.20
C ASN A 175 -6.96 7.48 -16.21
N GLU A 176 -7.93 6.57 -16.03
CA GLU A 176 -9.13 6.45 -16.88
C GLU A 176 -10.02 7.70 -16.80
N TRP A 177 -10.15 8.29 -15.61
CA TRP A 177 -10.95 9.50 -15.39
C TRP A 177 -10.21 10.79 -15.74
N GLU A 178 -8.95 10.72 -16.16
CA GLU A 178 -8.09 11.88 -16.47
C GLU A 178 -8.09 12.97 -15.35
N MET A 179 -8.18 12.55 -14.09
CA MET A 179 -8.36 13.47 -12.95
C MET A 179 -7.19 14.42 -12.78
N GLU A 180 -7.48 15.64 -12.32
CA GLU A 180 -6.42 16.56 -11.93
C GLU A 180 -5.59 16.02 -10.75
N PRO A 181 -4.28 16.31 -10.69
CA PRO A 181 -3.41 15.89 -9.58
C PRO A 181 -3.93 16.31 -8.20
N LYS A 182 -4.63 17.45 -8.14
CA LYS A 182 -5.21 18.00 -6.90
C LYS A 182 -6.35 17.13 -6.35
N GLU A 183 -7.11 16.47 -7.22
CA GLU A 183 -8.25 15.62 -6.87
C GLU A 183 -7.78 14.21 -6.53
N ALA A 184 -6.87 13.66 -7.33
CA ALA A 184 -6.16 12.43 -6.98
C ALA A 184 -5.55 12.51 -5.56
N ARG A 185 -4.94 13.66 -5.22
CA ARG A 185 -4.41 13.94 -3.88
C ARG A 185 -5.47 13.88 -2.78
N LYS A 186 -6.63 14.52 -2.97
CA LYS A 186 -7.73 14.49 -1.99
C LYS A 186 -8.18 13.06 -1.70
N LEU A 187 -8.28 12.24 -2.75
CA LEU A 187 -8.61 10.82 -2.62
C LEU A 187 -7.53 10.05 -1.85
N TYR A 188 -6.25 10.20 -2.21
CA TYR A 188 -5.17 9.52 -1.50
C TYR A 188 -5.09 9.91 -0.01
N ILE A 189 -5.31 11.18 0.32
CA ILE A 189 -5.37 11.64 1.71
C ILE A 189 -6.55 10.97 2.42
N ALA A 190 -7.75 10.97 1.84
CA ALA A 190 -8.92 10.35 2.43
C ALA A 190 -8.70 8.84 2.69
N ILE A 191 -8.05 8.14 1.74
CA ILE A 191 -7.69 6.73 1.90
C ILE A 191 -6.67 6.55 3.03
N SER A 192 -5.63 7.37 3.08
CA SER A 192 -4.62 7.30 4.15
C SER A 192 -5.25 7.49 5.53
N GLU A 193 -6.15 8.46 5.69
CA GLU A 193 -6.86 8.72 6.94
C GLU A 193 -7.80 7.57 7.31
N SER A 194 -8.45 6.94 6.32
CA SER A 194 -9.30 5.77 6.55
C SER A 194 -8.48 4.55 7.00
N ALA A 195 -7.29 4.34 6.43
CA ALA A 195 -6.37 3.28 6.81
C ALA A 195 -5.80 3.51 8.22
N ALA A 196 -5.44 4.75 8.55
CA ALA A 196 -5.01 5.14 9.90
C ALA A 196 -6.10 4.88 10.95
N ALA A 197 -7.36 5.24 10.64
CA ALA A 197 -8.51 4.98 11.52
C ALA A 197 -8.74 3.48 11.76
N ALA A 198 -8.51 2.65 10.74
CA ALA A 198 -8.62 1.20 10.81
C ALA A 198 -7.38 0.49 11.37
N ARG A 199 -6.37 1.23 11.86
CA ARG A 199 -5.11 0.70 12.43
C ARG A 199 -4.23 -0.06 11.44
N TYR A 200 -4.23 0.36 10.18
CA TYR A 200 -3.32 -0.12 9.14
C TYR A 200 -2.25 0.94 8.79
N PRO A 201 -1.21 1.12 9.62
CA PRO A 201 -0.23 2.20 9.47
C PRO A 201 0.64 2.07 8.20
N GLU A 202 0.97 0.84 7.77
CA GLU A 202 1.77 0.58 6.57
C GLU A 202 1.05 1.07 5.30
N GLU A 203 -0.24 0.74 5.17
CA GLU A 203 -1.04 1.13 4.00
C GLU A 203 -1.35 2.63 4.03
N SER A 204 -1.65 3.18 5.20
CA SER A 204 -1.78 4.63 5.39
C SER A 204 -0.55 5.36 4.87
N TYR A 205 0.64 4.90 5.24
CA TYR A 205 1.90 5.49 4.83
C TYR A 205 2.14 5.42 3.31
N ILE A 206 1.84 4.27 2.67
CA ILE A 206 1.97 4.11 1.22
C ILE A 206 1.09 5.11 0.46
N TYR A 207 -0.17 5.29 0.87
CA TYR A 207 -1.07 6.26 0.22
C TYR A 207 -0.67 7.71 0.50
N LEU A 208 -0.09 7.99 1.66
CA LEU A 208 0.43 9.30 1.98
C LEU A 208 1.65 9.64 1.11
N LEU A 209 2.56 8.68 0.87
CA LEU A 209 3.65 8.84 -0.12
C LEU A 209 3.12 9.09 -1.54
N LYS A 210 2.07 8.37 -1.96
CA LYS A 210 1.42 8.62 -3.26
C LYS A 210 0.87 10.05 -3.35
N ALA A 211 0.24 10.55 -2.28
CA ALA A 211 -0.23 11.92 -2.20
C ALA A 211 0.93 12.93 -2.31
N LEU A 212 2.05 12.68 -1.66
CA LEU A 212 3.23 13.56 -1.74
C LEU A 212 3.86 13.60 -3.13
N ARG A 213 3.92 12.46 -3.84
CA ARG A 213 4.42 12.41 -5.23
C ARG A 213 3.61 13.29 -6.19
N THR A 214 2.31 13.46 -5.94
CA THR A 214 1.51 14.41 -6.75
C THR A 214 1.91 15.87 -6.55
N LEU A 215 2.60 16.19 -5.45
CA LEU A 215 3.00 17.55 -5.06
C LEU A 215 4.47 17.87 -5.35
N GLU A 216 5.21 17.00 -6.03
CA GLU A 216 6.62 17.28 -6.39
C GLU A 216 6.77 18.61 -7.14
N LYS A 217 5.80 18.97 -7.99
CA LYS A 217 5.80 20.25 -8.73
C LYS A 217 5.48 21.48 -7.87
N GLU A 218 4.88 21.30 -6.70
CA GLU A 218 4.42 22.35 -5.79
C GLU A 218 5.04 22.16 -4.37
N ALA A 219 6.31 21.80 -4.32
CA ALA A 219 7.00 21.36 -3.11
C ALA A 219 7.10 22.39 -1.96
N SER A 220 6.79 23.67 -2.22
CA SER A 220 6.89 24.77 -1.23
C SER A 220 5.53 25.21 -0.66
N THR A 221 4.43 24.57 -1.05
CA THR A 221 3.08 24.94 -0.58
C THR A 221 2.88 24.53 0.89
N SER A 222 2.10 25.32 1.66
CA SER A 222 1.77 25.01 3.07
C SER A 222 1.16 23.60 3.23
N GLU A 223 0.31 23.20 2.28
CA GLU A 223 -0.28 21.86 2.24
C GLU A 223 0.77 20.75 2.07
N ALA A 224 1.80 21.00 1.25
CA ALA A 224 2.91 20.04 1.07
C ALA A 224 3.73 19.90 2.36
N ARG A 225 3.98 21.01 3.06
CA ARG A 225 4.65 21.01 4.37
C ARG A 225 3.88 20.17 5.39
N GLU A 226 2.59 20.42 5.58
CA GLU A 226 1.76 19.67 6.54
C GLU A 226 1.71 18.17 6.22
N LEU A 227 1.58 17.81 4.93
CA LEU A 227 1.58 16.42 4.51
C LEU A 227 2.94 15.76 4.71
N SER A 228 4.05 16.46 4.42
CA SER A 228 5.40 15.95 4.65
C SER A 228 5.66 15.72 6.14
N LEU A 229 5.21 16.61 7.03
CA LEU A 229 5.32 16.42 8.48
C LEU A 229 4.51 15.21 8.96
N LYS A 230 3.29 15.02 8.45
CA LYS A 230 2.48 13.82 8.73
C LYS A 230 3.16 12.54 8.23
N ALA A 231 3.75 12.58 7.04
CA ALA A 231 4.51 11.47 6.47
C ALA A 231 5.67 11.06 7.37
N LEU A 232 6.45 12.06 7.77
CA LEU A 232 7.67 11.89 8.56
C LEU A 232 7.32 11.38 9.96
N GLY A 233 6.32 11.96 10.62
CA GLY A 233 5.81 11.46 11.89
C GLY A 233 5.34 10.01 11.81
N SER A 234 4.55 9.65 10.78
CA SER A 234 4.09 8.28 10.57
C SER A 234 5.23 7.31 10.26
N ALA A 235 6.23 7.73 9.46
CA ALA A 235 7.38 6.92 9.12
C ALA A 235 8.26 6.64 10.34
N LEU A 236 8.50 7.67 11.15
CA LEU A 236 9.31 7.57 12.36
C LEU A 236 8.63 6.68 13.42
N GLN A 237 7.33 6.83 13.64
CA GLN A 237 6.55 6.01 14.57
C GLN A 237 6.30 4.57 14.10
N SER A 238 6.44 4.27 12.82
CA SER A 238 6.25 2.91 12.31
C SER A 238 7.43 2.01 12.71
N GLU A 239 7.18 1.00 13.53
CA GLU A 239 8.20 0.06 14.02
C GLU A 239 8.86 -0.77 12.90
N LYS A 240 8.19 -0.93 11.76
CA LYS A 240 8.64 -1.82 10.66
C LYS A 240 9.29 -1.09 9.49
N HIS A 241 9.13 0.23 9.41
CA HIS A 241 9.65 1.03 8.31
C HIS A 241 11.04 1.56 8.65
N PHE A 242 12.08 0.98 8.06
CA PHE A 242 13.49 1.28 8.37
C PHE A 242 14.24 1.98 7.23
N ASP A 243 13.67 2.01 6.02
CA ASP A 243 14.26 2.62 4.83
C ASP A 243 13.60 3.97 4.58
N PHE A 244 14.35 5.07 4.74
CA PHE A 244 13.88 6.43 4.54
C PHE A 244 14.29 7.01 3.17
N GLN A 245 14.79 6.17 2.26
CA GLN A 245 15.18 6.61 0.92
C GLN A 245 13.96 7.10 0.11
N ASP A 246 12.80 6.50 0.34
CA ASP A 246 11.53 6.91 -0.25
C ASP A 246 11.14 8.35 0.11
N LEU A 247 11.37 8.78 1.36
CA LEU A 247 11.13 10.14 1.81
C LEU A 247 12.21 11.12 1.35
N THR A 248 13.49 10.77 1.52
CA THR A 248 14.60 11.67 1.14
C THR A 248 14.67 11.95 -0.36
N SER A 249 14.13 11.05 -1.19
CA SER A 249 14.01 11.25 -2.64
C SER A 249 12.98 12.31 -3.04
N LEU A 250 12.04 12.68 -2.17
CA LEU A 250 10.96 13.61 -2.48
C LEU A 250 11.38 15.08 -2.30
N ASP A 251 11.13 15.90 -3.31
CA ASP A 251 11.41 17.34 -3.29
C ASP A 251 10.64 18.08 -2.18
N THR A 252 9.43 17.59 -1.83
CA THR A 252 8.59 18.12 -0.74
C THR A 252 9.20 17.95 0.65
N ILE A 253 10.16 17.03 0.79
CA ILE A 253 10.87 16.76 2.05
C ILE A 253 12.20 17.48 2.06
N GLN A 254 12.85 17.61 0.90
CA GLN A 254 14.01 18.48 0.76
C GLN A 254 13.67 19.95 1.00
N SER A 255 12.46 20.40 0.65
CA SER A 255 11.98 21.75 0.95
C SER A 255 11.80 21.99 2.46
N LEU A 256 11.53 20.94 3.26
CA LEU A 256 11.42 21.05 4.72
C LEU A 256 12.71 21.56 5.36
N ARG A 257 13.89 21.31 4.77
CA ARG A 257 15.17 21.86 5.25
C ARG A 257 15.16 23.39 5.38
N LYS A 258 14.31 24.08 4.62
CA LYS A 258 14.18 25.55 4.66
C LYS A 258 13.08 26.03 5.59
N SER A 259 12.06 25.21 5.85
CA SER A 259 10.86 25.61 6.59
C SER A 259 10.80 25.07 8.02
N ASP A 260 11.34 23.88 8.24
CA ASP A 260 11.37 23.10 9.49
C ASP A 260 12.73 22.42 9.63
N GLU A 261 13.73 23.18 10.06
CA GLU A 261 15.11 22.69 10.21
C GLU A 261 15.19 21.48 11.16
N THR A 262 14.51 21.53 12.31
CA THR A 262 14.51 20.46 13.32
C THR A 262 13.97 19.11 12.83
N TRP A 263 12.91 19.11 12.01
CA TRP A 263 12.40 17.87 11.41
C TRP A 263 13.37 17.28 10.38
N SER A 264 14.04 18.15 9.62
CA SER A 264 15.03 17.71 8.64
C SER A 264 16.30 17.18 9.28
N GLU A 265 16.76 17.80 10.38
CA GLU A 265 17.85 17.31 11.20
C GLU A 265 17.53 15.93 11.76
N LEU A 266 16.33 15.74 12.31
CA LEU A 266 15.89 14.43 12.80
C LEU A 266 15.89 13.38 11.68
N LEU A 267 15.42 13.71 10.47
CA LEU A 267 15.48 12.78 9.34
C LEU A 267 16.94 12.42 8.97
N ASP A 268 17.82 13.42 8.91
CA ASP A 268 19.24 13.20 8.59
C ASP A 268 19.93 12.31 9.65
N VAL A 269 19.55 12.44 10.94
CA VAL A 269 19.99 11.55 12.02
C VAL A 269 19.62 10.09 11.73
N PHE A 270 18.38 9.83 11.33
CA PHE A 270 17.90 8.47 11.04
C PHE A 270 18.55 7.86 9.78
N VAL A 271 18.87 8.70 8.80
CA VAL A 271 19.41 8.28 7.50
C VAL A 271 20.89 7.89 7.59
N ASP A 272 21.74 8.72 8.20
CA ASP A 272 23.21 8.54 8.13
C ASP A 272 23.92 8.51 9.50
N GLN A 273 23.25 8.87 10.59
CA GLN A 273 23.90 9.06 11.89
C GLN A 273 23.70 7.88 12.87
N SER A 274 24.26 8.05 14.06
CA SER A 274 24.31 7.08 15.13
C SER A 274 23.31 7.36 16.25
N PHE A 275 23.26 6.46 17.24
CA PHE A 275 22.41 6.59 18.42
C PHE A 275 22.93 7.69 19.35
N GLU A 276 24.24 7.95 19.33
CA GLU A 276 24.82 9.05 20.09
C GLU A 276 24.31 10.39 19.56
N ASP A 277 24.25 10.55 18.24
CA ASP A 277 23.75 11.78 17.61
C ASP A 277 22.26 12.01 17.89
N LEU A 278 21.46 10.93 17.98
CA LEU A 278 20.06 11.05 18.42
C LEU A 278 19.95 11.47 19.89
N ALA A 279 20.83 10.98 20.76
CA ALA A 279 20.86 11.42 22.16
C ALA A 279 21.23 12.91 22.26
N ASP A 280 22.24 13.35 21.49
CA ASP A 280 22.64 14.76 21.44
C ASP A 280 21.52 15.65 20.88
N PHE A 281 20.79 15.16 19.86
CA PHE A 281 19.61 15.86 19.32
C PHE A 281 18.50 16.00 20.36
N LYS A 282 18.26 14.97 21.18
CA LYS A 282 17.28 15.01 22.27
C LYS A 282 17.66 16.06 23.30
N GLU A 283 18.90 16.04 23.78
CA GLU A 283 19.39 17.03 24.75
C GLU A 283 19.30 18.47 24.22
N GLY A 284 19.45 18.67 22.90
CA GLY A 284 19.26 19.97 22.26
C GLY A 284 17.80 20.40 22.09
N ASN A 285 16.86 19.45 22.00
CA ASN A 285 15.47 19.67 21.57
C ASN A 285 14.43 18.91 22.44
N ASP A 286 14.57 18.95 23.77
CA ASP A 286 13.75 18.18 24.73
C ASP A 286 12.22 18.36 24.55
N THR A 287 11.74 19.54 24.15
CA THR A 287 10.29 19.80 23.98
C THR A 287 9.73 19.24 22.68
N PHE A 288 10.58 19.05 21.66
CA PHE A 288 10.15 18.74 20.30
C PHE A 288 9.44 17.38 20.18
N ILE A 289 9.91 16.38 20.92
CA ILE A 289 9.31 15.03 20.92
C ILE A 289 7.91 15.07 21.53
N THR A 290 7.75 15.80 22.65
CA THR A 290 6.48 15.94 23.36
C THR A 290 5.48 16.76 22.54
N ASP A 291 5.93 17.87 21.95
CA ASP A 291 5.08 18.78 21.15
C ASP A 291 4.52 18.08 19.91
N ASN A 292 5.29 17.17 19.31
CA ASN A 292 4.88 16.42 18.11
C ASN A 292 4.24 15.05 18.42
N SER A 293 3.98 14.73 19.69
CA SER A 293 3.41 13.45 20.13
C SER A 293 4.16 12.22 19.61
N LEU A 294 5.49 12.32 19.49
CA LEU A 294 6.35 11.21 19.06
C LEU A 294 6.65 10.32 20.28
N ASN A 295 6.61 9.00 20.08
CA ASN A 295 6.97 8.05 21.14
C ASN A 295 8.47 7.84 21.17
N GLU A 296 9.10 8.32 22.24
CA GLU A 296 10.55 8.26 22.45
C GLU A 296 11.10 6.83 22.42
N ASP A 297 10.41 5.87 23.04
CA ASP A 297 10.85 4.48 23.15
C ASP A 297 10.93 3.80 21.77
N ILE A 298 9.98 4.13 20.89
CA ILE A 298 9.94 3.61 19.52
C ILE A 298 11.11 4.18 18.73
N LEU A 299 11.39 5.48 18.85
CA LEU A 299 12.51 6.13 18.18
C LEU A 299 13.85 5.57 18.63
N ASP A 300 14.03 5.38 19.94
CA ASP A 300 15.26 4.82 20.51
C ASP A 300 15.49 3.38 20.07
N ARG A 301 14.46 2.54 20.18
CA ARG A 301 14.53 1.15 19.73
C ARG A 301 14.91 1.10 18.25
N LYS A 302 14.28 1.94 17.44
CA LYS A 302 14.52 2.00 16.00
C LYS A 302 15.94 2.44 15.67
N MET A 303 16.43 3.52 16.31
CA MET A 303 17.80 3.97 16.08
C MET A 303 18.84 2.95 16.53
N ARG A 304 18.62 2.25 17.64
CA ARG A 304 19.49 1.15 18.07
C ARG A 304 19.57 0.02 17.04
N LEU A 305 18.44 -0.39 16.47
CA LEU A 305 18.43 -1.41 15.41
C LEU A 305 19.17 -0.92 14.15
N LEU A 306 18.95 0.33 13.78
CA LEU A 306 19.56 0.91 12.61
C LEU A 306 21.08 1.14 12.80
N THR A 307 21.55 1.57 13.98
CA THR A 307 22.99 1.70 14.26
C THR A 307 23.72 0.38 14.22
N LEU A 308 23.12 -0.68 14.79
CA LEU A 308 23.66 -2.03 14.66
C LEU A 308 23.76 -2.44 13.19
N THR A 309 22.76 -2.10 12.39
CA THR A 309 22.74 -2.37 10.96
C THR A 309 23.87 -1.64 10.21
N THR A 310 24.11 -0.37 10.52
CA THR A 310 25.24 0.39 9.94
C THR A 310 26.59 -0.19 10.37
N LEU A 311 26.73 -0.57 11.64
CA LEU A 311 27.95 -1.21 12.14
C LEU A 311 28.19 -2.55 11.43
N ALA A 312 27.15 -3.35 11.23
CA ALA A 312 27.20 -4.60 10.48
C ALA A 312 27.58 -4.39 9.01
N ALA A 313 27.06 -3.34 8.37
CA ALA A 313 27.40 -2.98 6.99
C ALA A 313 28.87 -2.53 6.85
N GLN A 314 29.38 -1.75 7.81
CA GLN A 314 30.79 -1.33 7.85
C GLN A 314 31.75 -2.50 8.11
N ALA A 315 31.33 -3.48 8.92
CA ALA A 315 32.12 -4.68 9.22
C ALA A 315 32.08 -5.76 8.12
N SER A 316 31.65 -5.43 6.89
CA SER A 316 31.49 -6.38 5.79
C SER A 316 32.78 -7.09 5.36
N GLU A 317 33.95 -6.47 5.59
CA GLU A 317 35.27 -7.04 5.28
C GLU A 317 35.65 -8.17 6.24
N ASN A 318 35.52 -7.94 7.55
CA ASN A 318 35.89 -8.91 8.59
C ASN A 318 34.76 -9.91 8.88
N ARG A 319 33.51 -9.56 8.53
CA ARG A 319 32.28 -10.31 8.79
C ARG A 319 32.06 -10.70 10.24
N THR A 320 32.80 -10.11 11.18
CA THR A 320 32.67 -10.37 12.61
C THR A 320 32.65 -9.05 13.38
N ILE A 321 31.79 -8.98 14.39
CA ILE A 321 31.73 -7.87 15.34
C ILE A 321 31.72 -8.44 16.76
N SER A 322 32.49 -7.86 17.67
CA SER A 322 32.47 -8.26 19.09
C SER A 322 31.30 -7.64 19.85
N TYR A 323 30.81 -8.32 20.89
CA TYR A 323 29.69 -7.81 21.69
C TYR A 323 30.04 -6.49 22.40
N ALA A 324 31.30 -6.31 22.81
CA ALA A 324 31.76 -5.04 23.38
C ALA A 324 31.64 -3.85 22.41
N GLN A 325 31.89 -4.07 21.11
CA GLN A 325 31.69 -3.02 20.10
C GLN A 325 30.22 -2.69 19.91
N ILE A 326 29.35 -3.70 19.92
CA ILE A 326 27.90 -3.52 19.77
C ILE A 326 27.31 -2.81 21.00
N SER A 327 27.62 -3.29 22.20
CA SER A 327 27.24 -2.70 23.50
C SER A 327 27.60 -1.22 23.58
N LYS A 328 28.85 -0.86 23.21
CA LYS A 328 29.30 0.52 23.17
C LYS A 328 28.51 1.37 22.16
N ALA A 329 28.28 0.86 20.95
CA ALA A 329 27.56 1.59 19.91
C ALA A 329 26.07 1.79 20.23
N LEU A 330 25.46 0.84 20.95
CA LEU A 330 24.05 0.89 21.34
C LEU A 330 23.81 1.59 22.68
N ARG A 331 24.86 1.78 23.50
CA ARG A 331 24.78 2.23 24.90
C ARG A 331 23.86 1.33 25.75
N VAL A 332 24.03 0.03 25.61
CA VAL A 332 23.23 -1.01 26.28
C VAL A 332 24.16 -1.93 27.07
N PRO A 333 23.74 -2.50 28.21
CA PRO A 333 24.55 -3.50 28.92
C PRO A 333 24.95 -4.70 28.03
N ASP A 334 26.12 -5.27 28.30
CA ASP A 334 26.63 -6.43 27.55
C ASP A 334 25.63 -7.61 27.56
N ASP A 335 24.92 -7.80 28.68
CA ASP A 335 23.93 -8.88 28.86
C ASP A 335 22.72 -8.75 27.92
N GLU A 336 22.34 -7.52 27.55
CA GLU A 336 21.18 -7.26 26.68
C GLU A 336 21.57 -7.23 25.19
N THR A 337 22.86 -7.17 24.88
CA THR A 337 23.37 -7.07 23.50
C THR A 337 22.88 -8.23 22.62
N GLU A 338 22.79 -9.43 23.18
CA GLU A 338 22.29 -10.63 22.47
C GLU A 338 20.83 -10.45 22.02
N MET A 339 19.97 -9.87 22.87
CA MET A 339 18.57 -9.61 22.56
C MET A 339 18.43 -8.61 21.40
N TRP A 340 19.24 -7.55 21.40
CA TRP A 340 19.22 -6.55 20.32
C TRP A 340 19.68 -7.12 18.98
N VAL A 341 20.70 -8.00 18.98
CA VAL A 341 21.13 -8.69 17.76
C VAL A 341 20.01 -9.60 17.25
N ILE A 342 19.33 -10.34 18.13
CA ILE A 342 18.18 -11.21 17.76
C ILE A 342 17.04 -10.38 17.17
N ASP A 343 16.68 -9.26 17.80
CA ASP A 343 15.62 -8.38 17.30
C ASP A 343 15.97 -7.75 15.95
N CYS A 344 17.24 -7.42 15.70
CA CYS A 344 17.73 -6.94 14.41
C CYS A 344 17.69 -8.03 13.31
N ILE A 345 17.93 -9.29 13.68
CA ILE A 345 17.74 -10.42 12.76
C ILE A 345 16.25 -10.64 12.48
N ARG A 346 15.39 -10.54 13.51
CA ARG A 346 13.93 -10.68 13.35
C ARG A 346 13.34 -9.60 12.46
N SER A 347 13.87 -8.37 12.50
CA SER A 347 13.44 -7.29 11.60
C SER A 347 13.98 -7.44 10.17
N GLY A 348 14.86 -8.42 9.92
CA GLY A 348 15.41 -8.70 8.58
C GLY A 348 16.47 -7.70 8.12
N LEU A 349 16.93 -6.80 8.99
CA LEU A 349 17.95 -5.79 8.66
C LEU A 349 19.33 -6.43 8.50
N VAL A 350 19.63 -7.45 9.31
CA VAL A 350 20.90 -8.18 9.31
C VAL A 350 20.64 -9.69 9.39
N GLU A 351 21.45 -10.47 8.68
CA GLU A 351 21.45 -11.93 8.74
C GLU A 351 22.83 -12.38 9.23
N GLY A 352 22.85 -13.30 10.19
CA GLY A 352 24.10 -13.73 10.82
C GLY A 352 23.92 -14.87 11.81
N LYS A 353 25.04 -15.28 12.40
CA LYS A 353 25.10 -16.28 13.47
C LYS A 353 25.77 -15.69 14.70
N LEU A 354 25.18 -15.93 15.87
CA LEU A 354 25.75 -15.53 17.14
C LEU A 354 26.69 -16.62 17.66
N SER A 355 27.85 -16.22 18.16
CA SER A 355 28.81 -17.11 18.80
C SER A 355 29.02 -16.65 20.25
N GLN A 356 28.15 -17.13 21.14
CA GLN A 356 28.16 -16.76 22.55
C GLN A 356 29.49 -17.09 23.25
N GLN A 357 30.14 -18.21 22.91
CA GLN A 357 31.45 -18.58 23.48
C GLN A 357 32.56 -17.60 23.12
N LYS A 358 32.50 -17.02 21.92
CA LYS A 358 33.49 -16.04 21.44
C LYS A 358 33.09 -14.60 21.72
N GLN A 359 31.86 -14.37 22.19
CA GLN A 359 31.28 -13.03 22.34
C GLN A 359 31.34 -12.23 21.04
N GLU A 360 31.02 -12.91 19.92
CA GLU A 360 31.11 -12.38 18.56
C GLU A 360 29.83 -12.67 17.78
N PHE A 361 29.49 -11.74 16.90
CA PHE A 361 28.42 -11.86 15.92
C PHE A 361 29.03 -12.00 14.52
N LEU A 362 28.77 -13.13 13.86
CA LEU A 362 29.20 -13.41 12.50
C LEU A 362 28.11 -12.96 11.51
N ILE A 363 28.45 -12.02 10.64
CA ILE A 363 27.53 -11.43 9.67
C ILE A 363 27.58 -12.20 8.35
N HIS A 364 26.41 -12.56 7.85
CA HIS A 364 26.22 -13.10 6.50
C HIS A 364 25.78 -12.03 5.52
N ARG A 365 24.83 -11.19 5.92
CA ARG A 365 24.29 -10.08 5.12
C ARG A 365 23.90 -8.93 6.04
N ALA A 366 24.11 -7.71 5.61
CA ALA A 366 23.60 -6.50 6.27
C ALA A 366 22.97 -5.60 5.23
N THR A 367 21.86 -4.97 5.58
CA THR A 367 21.18 -3.99 4.73
C THR A 367 21.90 -2.64 4.85
N HIS A 368 22.13 -1.94 3.74
CA HIS A 368 22.66 -0.58 3.78
C HIS A 368 21.52 0.42 3.93
N ARG A 369 21.58 1.32 4.92
CA ARG A 369 20.55 2.37 5.10
C ARG A 369 20.52 3.38 3.96
N THR A 370 21.69 3.71 3.42
CA THR A 370 21.84 4.58 2.25
C THR A 370 22.56 3.83 1.15
N PHE A 371 21.96 3.81 -0.03
CA PHE A 371 22.56 3.20 -1.21
C PHE A 371 22.92 4.27 -2.23
N GLY A 372 24.14 4.78 -2.13
CA GLY A 372 24.68 5.83 -2.98
C GLY A 372 25.71 5.33 -3.99
N GLU A 373 26.42 6.29 -4.59
CA GLU A 373 27.43 6.00 -5.62
C GLU A 373 28.60 5.14 -5.10
N LYS A 374 28.99 5.31 -3.83
CA LYS A 374 30.07 4.53 -3.21
C LYS A 374 29.74 3.04 -3.21
N GLN A 375 28.51 2.70 -2.81
CA GLN A 375 28.01 1.32 -2.77
C GLN A 375 27.88 0.76 -4.19
N TRP A 376 27.41 1.56 -5.15
CA TRP A 376 27.38 1.16 -6.57
C TRP A 376 28.77 0.83 -7.12
N ARG A 377 29.80 1.62 -6.79
CA ARG A 377 31.18 1.35 -7.19
C ARG A 377 31.72 0.06 -6.56
N GLU A 378 31.37 -0.23 -5.31
CA GLU A 378 31.74 -1.47 -4.64
C GLU A 378 31.06 -2.69 -5.28
N VAL A 379 29.78 -2.59 -5.65
CA VAL A 379 29.08 -3.65 -6.39
C VAL A 379 29.70 -3.86 -7.76
N ALA A 380 30.02 -2.79 -8.48
CA ALA A 380 30.69 -2.87 -9.78
C ALA A 380 32.04 -3.59 -9.69
N SER A 381 32.89 -3.23 -8.71
CA SER A 381 34.19 -3.88 -8.54
C SER A 381 34.08 -5.35 -8.17
N ARG A 382 33.13 -5.72 -7.30
CA ARG A 382 32.84 -7.13 -6.96
C ARG A 382 32.33 -7.92 -8.17
N LEU A 383 31.46 -7.32 -8.99
CA LEU A 383 30.97 -7.93 -10.24
C LEU A 383 32.10 -8.14 -11.25
N ASP A 384 33.04 -7.20 -11.35
CA ASP A 384 34.20 -7.34 -12.24
C ASP A 384 35.12 -8.49 -11.79
N ILE A 385 35.38 -8.61 -10.49
CA ILE A 385 36.13 -9.75 -9.92
C ILE A 385 35.41 -11.06 -10.21
N TRP A 386 34.09 -11.09 -10.04
CA TRP A 386 33.29 -12.28 -10.29
C TRP A 386 33.28 -12.66 -11.78
N ARG A 387 33.13 -11.67 -12.66
CA ARG A 387 33.24 -11.85 -14.11
C ARG A 387 34.60 -12.40 -14.51
N ALA A 388 35.69 -11.86 -13.98
CA ALA A 388 37.04 -12.36 -14.23
C ALA A 388 37.19 -13.81 -13.75
N SER A 389 36.68 -14.11 -12.56
CA SER A 389 36.71 -15.47 -11.98
C SER A 389 35.93 -16.47 -12.83
N LEU A 390 34.73 -16.14 -13.29
CA LEU A 390 33.93 -17.00 -14.18
C LEU A 390 34.60 -17.20 -15.54
N THR A 391 35.23 -16.15 -16.07
CA THR A 391 35.99 -16.24 -17.32
C THR A 391 37.19 -17.19 -17.18
N ASN A 392 37.89 -17.13 -16.05
CA ASN A 392 38.99 -18.04 -15.74
C ASN A 392 38.50 -19.49 -15.58
N VAL A 393 37.39 -19.72 -14.86
CA VAL A 393 36.80 -21.06 -14.71
C VAL A 393 36.40 -21.62 -16.09
N LEU A 394 35.78 -20.80 -16.94
CA LEU A 394 35.41 -21.20 -18.30
C LEU A 394 36.64 -21.53 -19.15
N HIS A 395 37.73 -20.77 -19.00
CA HIS A 395 39.00 -21.07 -19.67
C HIS A 395 39.58 -22.42 -19.21
N VAL A 396 39.62 -22.68 -17.90
CA VAL A 396 40.09 -23.95 -17.33
C VAL A 396 39.23 -25.13 -17.82
N ILE A 397 37.90 -24.97 -17.84
CA ILE A 397 37.00 -26.03 -18.34
C ILE A 397 37.23 -26.31 -19.83
N ARG A 398 37.44 -25.27 -20.65
CA ARG A 398 37.76 -25.44 -22.08
C ARG A 398 39.08 -26.16 -22.26
N GLN A 399 40.11 -25.75 -21.53
CA GLN A 399 41.42 -26.40 -21.59
C GLN A 399 41.35 -27.87 -21.16
N GLN A 400 40.68 -28.17 -20.03
CA GLN A 400 40.48 -29.54 -19.57
C GLN A 400 39.68 -30.38 -20.58
N LYS A 401 38.69 -29.80 -21.25
CA LYS A 401 37.95 -30.48 -22.31
C LYS A 401 38.85 -30.79 -23.52
N GLU A 402 39.71 -29.85 -23.93
CA GLU A 402 40.65 -30.06 -25.03
C GLU A 402 41.73 -31.10 -24.67
N GLU A 403 42.26 -31.06 -23.44
CA GLU A 403 43.19 -32.07 -22.93
C GLU A 403 42.55 -33.45 -22.88
N PHE A 404 41.30 -33.55 -22.40
CA PHE A 404 40.55 -34.80 -22.39
C PHE A 404 40.28 -35.35 -23.80
N VAL A 405 39.95 -34.49 -24.76
CA VAL A 405 39.79 -34.91 -26.17
C VAL A 405 41.13 -35.39 -26.73
N LYS A 406 42.23 -34.69 -26.49
CA LYS A 406 43.57 -35.10 -26.94
C LYS A 406 44.02 -36.41 -26.30
N GLU A 407 43.74 -36.62 -25.02
CA GLU A 407 44.03 -37.85 -24.31
C GLU A 407 43.20 -39.02 -24.86
N LYS A 408 41.89 -38.79 -25.10
CA LYS A 408 41.02 -39.76 -25.79
C LYS A 408 41.51 -40.09 -27.19
N GLU A 409 41.93 -39.09 -27.97
CA GLU A 409 42.49 -39.27 -29.30
C GLU A 409 43.81 -40.04 -29.25
N ALA A 410 44.67 -39.79 -28.25
CA ALA A 410 45.91 -40.53 -28.04
C ALA A 410 45.67 -41.99 -27.58
N GLU A 411 44.68 -42.24 -26.73
CA GLU A 411 44.24 -43.59 -26.37
C GLU A 411 43.70 -44.36 -27.59
N LEU A 412 42.91 -43.69 -28.44
CA LEU A 412 42.36 -44.25 -29.69
C LEU A 412 43.43 -44.46 -30.76
N ALA A 413 44.47 -43.63 -30.80
CA ALA A 413 45.58 -43.75 -31.74
C ALA A 413 46.47 -44.97 -31.46
N GLY A 414 46.45 -45.50 -30.24
CA GLY A 414 47.13 -46.73 -29.85
C GLY A 414 48.67 -46.69 -29.97
N PRO A 415 49.40 -47.51 -29.20
CA PRO A 415 50.84 -47.63 -29.39
C PRO A 415 51.12 -48.30 -30.74
N GLU A 416 51.78 -47.60 -31.67
CA GLU A 416 52.46 -48.27 -32.79
C GLU A 416 53.38 -49.35 -32.20
N VAL A 417 53.03 -50.61 -32.50
CA VAL A 417 53.70 -51.82 -32.04
C VAL A 417 55.13 -51.84 -32.58
N ARG A 418 56.08 -51.24 -31.87
CA ARG A 418 57.49 -51.62 -31.94
C ARG A 418 57.67 -52.84 -31.05
N GLY A 419 57.61 -54.00 -31.68
CA GLY A 419 57.57 -55.29 -31.03
C GLY A 419 58.75 -55.59 -30.12
N GLY A 420 58.46 -56.29 -29.03
CA GLY A 420 59.34 -57.36 -28.54
C GLY A 420 59.83 -57.20 -27.11
N GLN A 421 59.23 -58.01 -26.23
CA GLN A 421 59.76 -58.59 -25.00
C GLN A 421 59.71 -57.76 -23.71
N GLY A 422 58.92 -58.28 -22.76
CA GLY A 422 59.13 -58.00 -21.34
C GLY A 422 57.91 -58.11 -20.43
N TYR A 423 57.03 -59.10 -20.63
CA TYR A 423 55.95 -59.40 -19.67
C TYR A 423 56.54 -59.91 -18.35
N ARG A 424 56.15 -59.32 -17.21
CA ARG A 424 56.19 -59.96 -15.88
C ARG A 424 54.93 -59.62 -15.07
N PRO A 425 54.31 -60.61 -14.39
CA PRO A 425 52.97 -60.47 -13.84
C PRO A 425 52.93 -59.96 -12.39
N ASP A 426 51.95 -59.09 -12.18
CA ASP A 426 51.05 -58.81 -11.05
C ASP A 426 51.24 -59.56 -9.69
N ARG A 427 51.18 -58.82 -8.56
CA ARG A 427 50.05 -58.81 -7.58
C ARG A 427 50.42 -58.22 -6.20
N ARG A 428 49.52 -57.35 -5.71
CA ARG A 428 49.23 -56.91 -4.32
C ARG A 428 49.85 -55.61 -3.79
N GLN A 429 48.95 -54.65 -3.58
CA GLN A 429 48.67 -53.85 -2.36
C GLN A 429 48.33 -52.42 -2.81
N ARG A 430 47.40 -51.64 -2.25
CA ARG A 430 46.43 -51.73 -1.15
C ARG A 430 45.91 -50.28 -1.10
N ASN A 431 44.60 -50.04 -1.12
CA ASN A 431 43.95 -48.93 -0.40
C ASN A 431 42.42 -49.06 -0.50
N GLN A 432 41.82 -49.36 0.66
CA GLN A 432 40.38 -49.31 0.93
C GLN A 432 39.91 -47.85 1.05
N PRO A 433 38.61 -47.56 0.82
CA PRO A 433 37.99 -46.31 1.23
C PRO A 433 37.58 -46.38 2.71
N LEU A 434 37.85 -45.32 3.49
CA LEU A 434 37.30 -45.12 4.83
C LEU A 434 35.87 -44.57 4.72
N THR A 435 34.89 -45.33 5.23
CA THR A 435 33.58 -44.82 5.65
C THR A 435 33.52 -44.90 7.18
N LEU A 436 33.45 -43.74 7.84
CA LEU A 436 33.13 -43.59 9.25
C LEU A 436 31.71 -43.01 9.33
N ASP A 437 30.73 -43.89 9.44
CA ASP A 437 29.48 -43.58 10.13
C ASP A 437 29.69 -43.97 11.59
N MET A 438 29.19 -43.16 12.52
CA MET A 438 28.47 -43.59 13.73
C MET A 438 28.05 -42.36 14.54
N GLU A 439 26.74 -42.30 14.75
CA GLU A 439 25.98 -41.82 15.93
C GLU A 439 26.22 -40.41 16.50
#